data_AF-A0A2H3CRT1-F1
#
_entry.id   AF-A0A2H3CRT1-F1
#
_cell.length_a   1.000
_cell.length_b   1.000
_cell.length_c   1.000
_cell.angle_alpha   90.00
_cell.angle_beta   90.00
_cell.angle_gamma   90.00
#
_symmetry.space_group_name_H-M   'P 1'
#
loop_
_entity.id
_entity.type
_entity.pdbx_description
1 polymer ?
#
loop_
_entity_poly.entity_id
_entity_poly.type
_entity_poly.pdbx_seq_one_letter_code
_entity_poly.pdbx_strand_id
1 'polypeptide(L)'
;FNIDESNYGEFSSFDYEKGELCLCCLNSLVNNFNDTIIHAVRCNMDIKFIGSGVSAKAILYYITDYITKSQLKLHVAYAALDVLME
;
A
#
# COMPACT_ATOMS: atom_id res chain seq x y z
N PHE A 1 2.72 3.20 -5.49
CA PHE A 1 3.14 2.20 -4.49
C PHE A 1 4.49 1.56 -4.80
N ASN A 2 5.25 2.03 -5.81
CA ASN A 2 6.53 1.44 -6.23
C ASN A 2 6.41 -0.07 -6.52
N ILE A 3 5.39 -0.44 -7.28
CA ILE A 3 5.13 -1.82 -7.70
C ILE A 3 5.66 -1.96 -9.13
N ASP A 4 6.97 -2.08 -9.23
CA ASP A 4 7.72 -2.20 -10.48
C ASP A 4 9.02 -2.94 -10.20
N GLU A 5 9.74 -3.35 -11.25
CA GLU A 5 10.96 -4.18 -11.15
C GLU A 5 12.04 -3.60 -10.24
N SER A 6 12.08 -2.28 -10.03
CA SER A 6 13.08 -1.66 -9.15
C SER A 6 12.85 -1.94 -7.65
N ASN A 7 11.69 -2.46 -7.28
CA ASN A 7 11.34 -2.78 -5.90
C ASN A 7 11.91 -4.13 -5.42
N TYR A 8 12.56 -4.92 -6.30
CA TYR A 8 13.21 -6.17 -5.88
C TYR A 8 14.46 -5.91 -5.02
N GLY A 9 14.58 -6.64 -3.91
CA GLY A 9 15.77 -6.62 -3.05
C GLY A 9 15.87 -7.90 -2.24
N GLU A 10 16.94 -8.68 -2.45
CA GLU A 10 17.16 -9.96 -1.73
C GLU A 10 17.42 -9.76 -0.22
N PHE A 11 17.96 -8.61 0.16
CA PHE A 11 18.26 -8.28 1.54
C PHE A 11 17.76 -6.88 1.89
N SER A 12 17.40 -6.69 3.16
CA SER A 12 17.13 -5.34 3.68
C SER A 12 18.43 -4.54 3.71
N SER A 13 18.37 -3.27 3.32
CA SER A 13 19.50 -2.37 3.23
C SER A 13 19.14 -0.98 3.75
N PHE A 14 20.16 -0.16 4.04
CA PHE A 14 19.95 1.23 4.42
C PHE A 14 20.43 2.15 3.29
N ASP A 15 19.53 2.97 2.77
CA ASP A 15 19.85 4.05 1.84
C ASP A 15 20.40 5.24 2.65
N TYR A 16 21.71 5.43 2.63
CA TYR A 16 22.38 6.50 3.37
C TYR A 16 22.15 7.89 2.80
N GLU A 17 21.78 8.00 1.52
CA GLU A 17 21.48 9.29 0.89
C GLU A 17 20.08 9.77 1.31
N LYS A 18 19.11 8.86 1.35
CA LYS A 18 17.74 9.18 1.77
C LYS A 18 17.52 9.06 3.29
N GLY A 19 18.40 8.33 3.98
CA GLY A 19 18.22 7.99 5.40
C GLY A 19 17.07 6.99 5.61
N GLU A 20 16.86 6.08 4.67
CA GLU A 20 15.71 5.17 4.64
C GLU A 20 16.13 3.71 4.75
N LEU A 21 15.39 2.92 5.54
CA LEU A 21 15.53 1.47 5.54
C LEU A 21 14.70 0.87 4.40
N CYS A 22 15.37 0.25 3.44
CA CYS A 22 14.78 -0.55 2.38
C CYS A 22 14.61 -1.99 2.87
N LEU A 23 13.38 -2.50 2.85
CA LEU A 23 13.10 -3.88 3.27
C LEU A 23 13.37 -4.86 2.12
N CYS A 24 13.80 -6.07 2.46
CA CYS A 24 13.84 -7.19 1.52
C CYS A 24 12.46 -7.38 0.85
N CYS A 25 12.47 -7.51 -0.48
CA CYS A 25 11.30 -7.76 -1.30
C CYS A 25 11.67 -8.70 -2.45
N LEU A 26 11.22 -9.95 -2.37
CA LEU A 26 11.53 -11.00 -3.36
C LEU A 26 10.59 -11.01 -4.57
N ASN A 27 9.51 -10.24 -4.50
CA ASN A 27 8.57 -10.06 -5.60
C ASN A 27 8.23 -8.59 -5.75
N SER A 28 8.85 -7.96 -6.74
CA SER A 28 8.75 -6.52 -6.99
C SER A 28 7.33 -6.04 -7.33
N LEU A 29 6.45 -6.97 -7.75
CA LEU A 29 5.04 -6.71 -8.06
C LEU A 29 4.11 -6.88 -6.85
N VAL A 30 4.67 -7.12 -5.66
CA VAL A 30 3.92 -7.25 -4.40
C VAL A 30 4.41 -6.19 -3.41
N ASN A 31 3.48 -5.61 -2.65
CA ASN A 31 3.84 -4.69 -1.56
C ASN A 31 4.69 -5.41 -0.52
N ASN A 32 5.49 -4.66 0.23
CA ASN A 32 6.20 -5.23 1.38
C ASN A 32 5.20 -5.82 2.38
N PHE A 33 5.32 -7.11 2.64
CA PHE A 33 4.44 -7.85 3.54
C PHE A 33 5.26 -8.74 4.44
N ASN A 34 4.62 -9.26 5.49
CA ASN A 34 5.19 -10.27 6.35
C ASN A 34 4.22 -11.43 6.49
N ASP A 35 4.69 -12.64 6.19
CA ASP A 35 3.86 -13.85 6.24
C ASP A 35 3.22 -14.06 7.62
N THR A 36 3.96 -13.88 8.71
CA THR A 36 3.39 -14.07 10.05
C THR A 36 2.27 -13.07 10.34
N ILE A 37 2.47 -11.79 10.01
CA ILE A 37 1.48 -10.75 10.30
C ILE A 37 0.25 -10.91 9.39
N ILE A 38 0.41 -11.23 8.09
CA ILE A 38 -0.75 -11.39 7.19
C ILE A 38 -1.61 -12.59 7.61
N HIS A 39 -0.99 -13.66 8.11
CA HIS A 39 -1.70 -14.80 8.69
C HIS A 39 -2.45 -14.42 9.97
N ALA A 40 -1.85 -13.60 10.84
CA ALA A 40 -2.46 -13.19 12.10
C ALA A 40 -3.64 -12.21 11.92
N VAL A 41 -3.48 -11.19 11.06
CA VAL A 41 -4.44 -10.08 10.94
C VAL A 41 -5.47 -10.31 9.82
N ARG A 42 -5.18 -11.20 8.87
CA ARG A 42 -6.11 -11.61 7.79
C ARG A 42 -6.63 -10.43 6.94
N CYS A 43 -5.82 -9.38 6.79
CA CYS A 43 -6.13 -8.22 5.96
C CYS A 43 -5.00 -7.89 4.99
N ASN A 44 -5.30 -7.06 3.99
CA ASN A 44 -4.29 -6.53 3.07
C ASN A 44 -3.21 -5.73 3.84
N MET A 45 -1.96 -5.80 3.40
CA MET A 45 -0.80 -5.25 4.11
C MET A 45 0.17 -4.53 3.18
N ASP A 46 0.77 -3.45 3.70
CA ASP A 46 1.91 -2.75 3.09
C ASP A 46 2.81 -2.20 4.20
N ILE A 47 4.01 -2.74 4.36
CA ILE A 47 4.99 -2.38 5.39
C ILE A 47 5.99 -1.36 4.81
N LYS A 48 6.08 -0.17 5.43
CA LYS A 48 7.05 0.86 5.02
C LYS A 48 7.79 1.42 6.21
N PHE A 49 9.07 1.74 6.01
CA PHE A 49 9.86 2.50 6.95
C PHE A 49 9.46 3.98 6.92
N ILE A 50 9.27 4.59 8.09
CA ILE A 50 8.95 6.01 8.24
C ILE A 50 10.02 6.65 9.11
N GLY A 51 11.09 7.11 8.45
CA GLY A 51 12.26 7.71 9.13
C GLY A 51 12.23 9.24 9.20
N SER A 52 11.35 9.90 8.44
CA SER A 52 11.32 11.37 8.33
C SER A 52 9.94 11.95 8.65
N GLY A 53 9.91 13.20 9.11
CA GLY A 53 8.67 13.93 9.34
C GLY A 53 7.86 14.17 8.06
N VAL A 54 8.52 14.27 6.90
CA VAL A 54 7.87 14.39 5.59
C VAL A 54 7.15 13.10 5.24
N SER A 55 7.81 11.95 5.39
CA SER A 55 7.21 10.62 5.16
C SER A 55 6.05 10.36 6.13
N ALA A 56 6.20 10.75 7.40
CA ALA A 56 5.14 10.65 8.40
C ALA A 56 3.92 11.51 8.05
N LYS A 57 4.13 12.75 7.60
CA LYS A 57 3.05 13.63 7.14
C LYS A 57 2.36 13.03 5.93
N ALA A 58 3.11 12.56 4.93
CA ALA A 58 2.56 11.96 3.72
C ALA A 58 1.69 10.74 4.03
N ILE A 59 2.14 9.83 4.91
CA ILE A 59 1.37 8.64 5.25
C ILE A 59 0.10 8.97 6.06
N LEU A 60 0.14 9.98 6.92
CA LEU A 60 -1.05 10.48 7.62
C LEU A 60 -2.10 11.01 6.64
N TYR A 61 -1.70 11.80 5.65
CA TYR A 61 -2.63 12.25 4.60
C TYR A 61 -3.20 11.07 3.82
N TYR A 62 -2.35 10.12 3.41
CA TYR A 62 -2.79 8.94 2.67
C TYR A 62 -3.82 8.10 3.44
N ILE A 63 -3.53 7.80 4.71
CA ILE A 63 -4.46 7.04 5.57
C ILE A 63 -5.76 7.81 5.76
N THR A 64 -5.67 9.12 6.01
CA THR A 64 -6.86 9.97 6.23
C THR A 64 -7.72 10.00 4.97
N ASP A 65 -7.14 10.27 3.80
CA ASP A 65 -7.85 10.29 2.52
C ASP A 65 -8.51 8.94 2.24
N TYR A 66 -7.81 7.83 2.51
CA TYR A 66 -8.35 6.49 2.31
C TYR A 66 -9.53 6.18 3.25
N ILE A 67 -9.40 6.47 4.54
CA ILE A 67 -10.46 6.21 5.53
C ILE A 67 -11.67 7.11 5.30
N THR A 68 -11.44 8.35 4.88
CA THR A 68 -12.52 9.34 4.65
C THR A 68 -13.10 9.27 3.24
N LYS A 69 -12.55 8.41 2.37
CA LYS A 69 -13.02 8.21 1.01
C LYS A 69 -14.50 7.85 1.02
N SER A 70 -15.31 8.67 0.32
CA SER A 70 -16.74 8.42 0.17
C SER A 70 -16.96 7.04 -0.43
N GLN A 71 -17.79 6.23 0.23
CA GLN A 71 -18.17 4.93 -0.32
C GLN A 71 -18.91 5.12 -1.64
N LEU A 72 -18.59 4.30 -2.64
CA LEU A 72 -19.36 4.26 -3.87
C LEU A 72 -20.80 3.90 -3.48
N LYS A 73 -21.75 4.79 -3.81
CA LYS A 73 -23.13 4.55 -3.44
C LYS A 73 -23.64 3.33 -4.20
N LEU A 74 -24.03 2.30 -3.46
CA LEU A 74 -24.45 1.02 -4.04
C LEU A 74 -25.56 1.18 -5.09
N HIS A 75 -26.47 2.15 -4.92
CA HIS A 75 -27.51 2.44 -5.93
C HIS A 75 -26.95 2.95 -7.27
N VAL A 76 -25.82 3.66 -7.28
CA VAL A 76 -25.17 4.13 -8.52
C VAL A 76 -24.55 2.94 -9.24
N ALA A 77 -23.93 2.02 -8.51
CA ALA A 77 -23.38 0.80 -9.07
C ALA A 77 -24.48 -0.10 -9.66
N TYR A 78 -25.61 -0.26 -8.96
CA TYR A 78 -26.75 -1.03 -9.48
C TYR A 78 -27.36 -0.40 -10.73
N ALA A 79 -27.58 0.92 -10.74
CA ALA A 79 -28.11 1.61 -11.92
C ALA A 79 -27.21 1.43 -13.15
N ALA A 80 -25.88 1.47 -12.97
CA ALA A 80 -24.94 1.24 -14.06
C ALA A 80 -24.97 -0.22 -14.58
N LEU A 81 -25.17 -1.20 -13.70
CA LEU A 81 -25.32 -2.60 -14.10
C LEU A 81 -26.62 -2.84 -14.87
N ASP A 82 -27.72 -2.21 -14.45
CA ASP A 82 -29.03 -2.32 -15.09
C ASP A 82 -28.97 -1.82 -16.54
N VAL A 83 -28.33 -0.67 -16.77
CA VAL A 83 -28.10 -0.10 -18.11
C VAL A 83 -27.24 -1.01 -19.01
N LEU A 84 -26.38 -1.85 -18.44
CA LEU A 84 -25.56 -2.80 -19.21
C LEU A 84 -26.30 -4.12 -19.51
N MET A 85 -27.44 -4.37 -18.86
CA MET A 85 -28.26 -5.58 -19.05
C MET A 85 -29.42 -5.37 -20.04
N GLU A 86 -29.69 -4.13 -20.45
CA GLU A 86 -30.56 -3.75 -21.58
C GLU A 86 -29.78 -3.65 -22.90
#